data_AF-A0A7J7C1V0-F1
#
_entry.id   AF-A0A7J7C1V0-F1
#
_cell.length_a   1.000
_cell.length_b   1.000
_cell.length_c   1.000
_cell.angle_alpha   90.00
_cell.angle_beta   90.00
_cell.angle_gamma   90.00
#
_symmetry.space_group_name_H-M   'P 1'
#
loop_
_entity.id
_entity.type
_entity.pdbx_description
1 polymer ?
#
loop_
_entity_poly.entity_id
_entity_poly.type
_entity_poly.pdbx_seq_one_letter_code
_entity_poly.pdbx_strand_id
1 'polypeptide(L)'
;MYSTEVKNLTSTILGQMAKALNIKVEEMKEIFGDVRQSMRMNYYPPCPQPEQVIGLTPHSDATGLTILLQVNDVEGLQIKKDGRWVTVKPVPDAIVVNIGDVLENESDTRWFCANDRTKGSVITRLSELKVGRNTNKVRPTLGHLDKAENDIGTNVDRRSDLNSCPSDSQNVEVKDSASKIMSTSGKPISDLTVFKYCLGGLNERALLLREMATSASDRELLEFAHQVALYSGCSHHRHQIRMARNLIAEGTKVWSSIARNNHLVHWESVMYEIEEPFINIARSSTRSLNKQDFELLRRLAGCQEYMAQENFEKMWCWLYPVALTLSKDSINALWNSGSPKWIEGFITKEEAEFSLQGPSGLQEPGTFVLRFPTSRSWPHPDSGTLIVTYVGSDCIIHHRLLTLDSLYSSGEEEMNAKSLQDMLLAEPELSRLARIIRSH
;
A
#
# COMPACT_ATOMS: atom_id res chain seq x y z
N MET A 1 -8.72 -23.12 -2.19
CA MET A 1 -8.14 -21.76 -2.18
C MET A 1 -8.40 -21.17 -3.55
N TYR A 2 -8.83 -19.91 -3.64
CA TYR A 2 -9.12 -19.22 -4.90
C TYR A 2 -7.90 -19.24 -5.84
N SER A 3 -6.71 -18.99 -5.30
CA SER A 3 -5.45 -19.03 -6.06
C SER A 3 -5.21 -20.39 -6.72
N THR A 4 -5.48 -21.50 -6.02
CA THR A 4 -5.39 -22.86 -6.57
C THR A 4 -6.40 -23.11 -7.69
N GLU A 5 -7.65 -22.67 -7.53
CA GLU A 5 -8.67 -22.82 -8.57
C GLU A 5 -8.33 -22.02 -9.83
N VAL A 6 -7.81 -20.79 -9.66
CA VAL A 6 -7.34 -19.97 -10.78
C VAL A 6 -6.14 -20.62 -11.49
N LYS A 7 -5.23 -21.28 -10.75
CA LYS A 7 -4.12 -22.05 -11.36
C LYS A 7 -4.63 -23.20 -12.22
N ASN A 8 -5.61 -23.95 -11.69
CA ASN A 8 -6.24 -25.07 -12.40
C ASN A 8 -6.98 -24.59 -13.66
N LEU A 9 -7.70 -23.47 -13.54
CA LEU A 9 -8.39 -22.84 -14.66
C LEU A 9 -7.41 -22.37 -15.73
N THR A 10 -6.32 -21.69 -15.35
CA THR A 10 -5.25 -21.26 -16.26
C THR A 10 -4.67 -22.46 -17.01
N SER A 11 -4.37 -23.55 -16.29
CA SER A 11 -3.85 -24.78 -16.89
C SER A 11 -4.83 -25.40 -17.88
N THR A 12 -6.13 -25.35 -17.58
CA THR A 12 -7.19 -25.82 -18.47
C THR A 12 -7.28 -24.97 -19.73
N ILE A 13 -7.26 -23.65 -19.60
CA ILE A 13 -7.31 -22.70 -20.72
C ILE A 13 -6.10 -22.92 -21.65
N LEU A 14 -4.88 -22.96 -21.09
CA LEU A 14 -3.67 -23.25 -21.85
C LEU A 14 -3.79 -24.60 -22.58
N GLY A 15 -4.26 -25.65 -21.91
CA GLY A 15 -4.46 -26.95 -22.55
C GLY A 15 -5.44 -26.92 -23.74
N GLN A 16 -6.49 -26.09 -23.69
CA GLN A 16 -7.42 -25.92 -24.82
C GLN A 16 -6.81 -25.05 -25.93
N MET A 17 -6.06 -24.00 -25.58
CA MET A 17 -5.32 -23.19 -26.55
C MET A 17 -4.30 -24.04 -27.32
N ALA A 18 -3.56 -24.91 -26.62
CA ALA A 18 -2.63 -25.85 -27.25
C ALA A 18 -3.33 -26.69 -28.34
N LYS A 19 -4.50 -27.27 -28.02
CA LYS A 19 -5.29 -28.05 -28.98
C LYS A 19 -5.76 -27.21 -30.16
N ALA A 20 -6.27 -26.00 -29.91
CA ALA A 20 -6.77 -25.11 -30.96
C ALA A 20 -5.66 -24.67 -31.93
N LEU A 21 -4.44 -24.52 -31.43
CA LEU A 21 -3.25 -24.16 -32.20
C LEU A 21 -2.48 -25.38 -32.74
N ASN A 22 -3.00 -26.60 -32.54
CA ASN A 22 -2.38 -27.86 -32.94
C ASN A 22 -0.97 -28.11 -32.36
N ILE A 23 -0.80 -27.71 -31.10
CA ILE A 23 0.42 -27.80 -30.29
C ILE A 23 0.30 -29.00 -29.34
N LYS A 24 1.41 -29.68 -29.07
CA LYS A 24 1.45 -30.69 -28.01
C LYS A 24 1.26 -30.03 -26.65
N VAL A 25 0.36 -30.55 -25.83
CA VAL A 25 0.09 -29.99 -24.48
C VAL A 25 1.38 -29.96 -23.64
N GLU A 26 2.28 -30.90 -23.88
CA GLU A 26 3.60 -30.99 -23.27
C GLU A 26 4.49 -29.80 -23.62
N GLU A 27 4.53 -29.36 -24.89
CA GLU A 27 5.27 -28.15 -25.30
C GLU A 27 4.70 -26.90 -24.62
N MET A 28 3.37 -26.77 -24.56
CA MET A 28 2.77 -25.62 -23.87
C MET A 28 3.06 -25.64 -22.35
N LYS A 29 3.14 -26.83 -21.74
CA LYS A 29 3.56 -26.97 -20.34
C LYS A 29 5.05 -26.67 -20.13
N GLU A 30 5.92 -26.96 -21.09
CA GLU A 30 7.35 -26.61 -21.00
C GLU A 30 7.57 -25.09 -21.04
N ILE A 31 6.78 -24.38 -21.86
CA ILE A 31 6.86 -22.92 -21.98
C ILE A 31 6.37 -22.22 -20.72
N PHE A 32 5.25 -22.66 -20.16
CA PHE A 32 4.67 -22.05 -18.94
C PHE A 32 5.15 -22.69 -17.64
N GLY A 33 5.92 -23.79 -17.73
CA GLY A 33 6.53 -24.50 -16.62
C GLY A 33 5.59 -24.77 -15.45
N ASP A 34 6.18 -24.77 -14.25
CA ASP A 34 5.42 -24.56 -13.02
C ASP A 34 4.89 -23.12 -13.04
N VAL A 35 3.64 -22.94 -13.48
CA VAL A 35 3.00 -21.64 -13.70
C VAL A 35 3.29 -20.72 -12.51
N ARG A 36 4.15 -19.73 -12.72
CA ARG A 36 4.38 -18.65 -11.76
C ARG A 36 3.14 -17.77 -11.78
N GLN A 37 2.35 -17.88 -10.73
CA GLN A 37 1.12 -17.13 -10.57
C GLN A 37 1.36 -15.95 -9.64
N SER A 38 1.04 -14.76 -10.10
CA SER A 38 0.87 -13.58 -9.26
C SER A 38 -0.61 -13.21 -9.20
N MET A 39 -1.01 -12.51 -8.14
CA MET A 39 -2.36 -11.98 -8.00
C MET A 39 -2.27 -10.54 -7.57
N ARG A 40 -3.11 -9.70 -8.16
CA ARG A 40 -3.22 -8.29 -7.82
C ARG A 40 -4.68 -7.92 -7.64
N MET A 41 -4.97 -7.16 -6.60
CA MET A 41 -6.30 -6.59 -6.38
C MET A 41 -6.23 -5.08 -6.60
N ASN A 42 -7.12 -4.56 -7.45
CA ASN A 42 -7.28 -3.13 -7.64
C ASN A 42 -8.62 -2.70 -7.04
N TYR A 43 -8.57 -1.80 -6.05
CA TYR A 43 -9.75 -1.21 -5.43
C TYR A 43 -9.67 0.31 -5.56
N TYR A 44 -10.64 0.88 -6.28
CA TYR A 44 -10.74 2.33 -6.47
C TYR A 44 -11.93 2.84 -5.66
N PRO A 45 -11.70 3.55 -4.54
CA PRO A 45 -12.79 4.15 -3.78
C PRO A 45 -13.48 5.26 -4.59
N PRO A 46 -14.71 5.67 -4.22
CA PRO A 46 -15.39 6.80 -4.86
C PRO A 46 -14.50 8.04 -4.89
N CYS A 47 -14.27 8.57 -6.09
CA CYS A 47 -13.46 9.77 -6.31
C CYS A 47 -14.37 10.95 -6.70
N PRO A 48 -14.23 12.13 -6.06
CA PRO A 48 -14.98 13.33 -6.46
C PRO A 48 -14.59 13.88 -7.83
N GLN A 49 -13.34 13.66 -8.26
CA GLN A 49 -12.78 14.15 -9.52
C GLN A 49 -12.16 12.97 -10.31
N PRO A 50 -12.96 11.97 -10.73
CA PRO A 50 -12.47 10.78 -11.38
C PRO A 50 -11.75 11.08 -12.71
N GLU A 51 -12.08 12.20 -13.36
CA GLU A 51 -11.44 12.63 -14.60
C GLU A 51 -10.01 13.14 -14.41
N GLN A 52 -9.60 13.42 -13.17
CA GLN A 52 -8.26 13.89 -12.81
C GLN A 52 -7.36 12.78 -12.28
N VAL A 53 -7.88 11.55 -12.14
CA VAL A 53 -7.14 10.42 -11.60
C VAL A 53 -7.13 9.27 -12.59
N ILE A 54 -5.94 8.79 -12.91
CA ILE A 54 -5.76 7.55 -13.67
C ILE A 54 -5.62 6.42 -12.65
N GLY A 55 -6.34 5.33 -12.86
CA GLY A 55 -6.28 4.16 -11.98
C GLY A 55 -5.01 3.36 -12.24
N LEU A 56 -5.08 2.40 -13.15
CA LEU A 56 -3.91 1.68 -13.65
C LEU A 56 -3.51 2.30 -14.98
N THR A 57 -2.25 2.73 -15.09
CA THR A 57 -1.73 3.35 -16.30
C THR A 57 -1.83 2.39 -17.50
N PRO A 58 -1.93 2.92 -18.73
CA PRO A 58 -1.83 2.11 -19.94
C PRO A 58 -0.59 1.21 -19.93
N HIS A 59 -0.78 -0.10 -19.98
CA HIS A 59 0.30 -1.10 -19.98
C HIS A 59 -0.09 -2.33 -20.78
N SER A 60 0.91 -3.10 -21.22
CA SER A 60 0.73 -4.48 -21.68
C SER A 60 1.00 -5.44 -20.51
N ASP A 61 0.43 -6.64 -20.59
CA ASP A 61 0.58 -7.63 -19.55
C ASP A 61 1.81 -8.48 -19.85
N ALA A 62 2.88 -8.32 -19.07
CA ALA A 62 4.13 -9.09 -19.26
C ALA A 62 3.99 -10.60 -18.99
N THR A 63 2.80 -11.09 -18.59
CA THR A 63 2.52 -12.49 -18.26
C THR A 63 2.14 -13.31 -19.50
N GLY A 64 1.98 -14.63 -19.35
CA GLY A 64 1.38 -15.47 -20.39
C GLY A 64 -0.12 -15.22 -20.54
N LEU A 65 -0.87 -15.41 -19.44
CA LEU A 65 -2.30 -15.15 -19.37
C LEU A 65 -2.62 -14.32 -18.14
N THR A 66 -3.55 -13.38 -18.29
CA THR A 66 -4.18 -12.69 -17.16
C THR A 66 -5.63 -13.12 -17.07
N ILE A 67 -6.03 -13.60 -15.90
CA ILE A 67 -7.44 -13.89 -15.57
C ILE A 67 -7.94 -12.75 -14.70
N LEU A 68 -8.80 -11.90 -15.27
CA LEU A 68 -9.37 -10.75 -14.59
C LEU A 68 -10.82 -11.02 -14.22
N LEU A 69 -11.12 -10.85 -12.93
CA LEU A 69 -12.49 -10.81 -12.40
C LEU A 69 -12.88 -9.35 -12.16
N GLN A 70 -13.94 -8.87 -12.81
CA GLN A 70 -14.55 -7.57 -12.53
C GLN A 70 -15.64 -7.74 -11.47
N VAL A 71 -15.37 -7.31 -10.23
CA VAL A 71 -16.21 -7.61 -9.05
C VAL A 71 -17.51 -6.81 -9.03
N ASN A 72 -17.59 -5.71 -9.79
CA ASN A 72 -18.75 -4.84 -9.84
C ASN A 72 -19.04 -4.37 -11.27
N ASP A 73 -20.15 -3.67 -11.44
CA ASP A 73 -20.62 -3.19 -12.74
C ASP A 73 -19.90 -1.90 -13.20
N VAL A 74 -18.76 -1.55 -12.60
CA VAL A 74 -17.99 -0.37 -13.01
C VAL A 74 -17.21 -0.70 -14.28
N GLU A 75 -17.42 0.12 -15.32
CA GLU A 75 -16.72 0.08 -16.60
C GLU A 75 -15.25 0.55 -16.49
N GLY A 76 -14.46 -0.18 -15.70
CA GLY A 76 -13.07 0.16 -15.44
C GLY A 76 -12.13 -0.22 -16.58
N LEU A 77 -12.31 -1.41 -17.17
CA LEU A 77 -11.37 -1.97 -18.14
C LEU A 77 -11.56 -1.34 -19.52
N GLN A 78 -10.48 -0.82 -20.09
CA GLN A 78 -10.40 -0.46 -21.50
C GLN A 78 -9.28 -1.25 -22.17
N ILE A 79 -9.49 -1.62 -23.43
CA ILE A 79 -8.48 -2.23 -24.29
C ILE A 79 -8.17 -1.32 -25.48
N LYS A 80 -6.91 -1.27 -25.89
CA LYS A 80 -6.52 -0.53 -27.11
C LYS A 80 -6.67 -1.43 -28.33
N LYS A 81 -7.52 -1.03 -29.27
CA LYS A 81 -7.77 -1.69 -30.55
C LYS A 81 -7.67 -0.68 -31.69
N ASP A 82 -6.85 -0.95 -32.68
CA ASP A 82 -6.63 -0.07 -33.85
C ASP A 82 -6.29 1.38 -33.47
N GLY A 83 -5.45 1.53 -32.44
CA GLY A 83 -5.04 2.82 -31.88
C GLY A 83 -6.08 3.51 -30.99
N ARG A 84 -7.27 2.94 -30.81
CA ARG A 84 -8.38 3.52 -30.03
C ARG A 84 -8.67 2.73 -28.77
N TRP A 85 -9.04 3.43 -27.71
CA TRP A 85 -9.49 2.82 -26.47
C TRP A 85 -10.95 2.37 -26.59
N VAL A 86 -11.21 1.11 -26.26
CA VAL A 86 -12.55 0.50 -26.26
C VAL A 86 -12.84 -0.01 -24.85
N THR A 87 -13.95 0.44 -24.27
CA THR A 87 -14.41 -0.01 -22.96
C THR A 87 -14.93 -1.45 -23.03
N VAL A 88 -14.48 -2.29 -22.11
CA VAL A 88 -14.99 -3.66 -21.92
C VAL A 88 -16.06 -3.63 -20.83
N LYS A 89 -17.31 -3.89 -21.22
CA LYS A 89 -18.42 -3.94 -20.27
C LYS A 89 -18.29 -5.17 -19.36
N PRO A 90 -18.38 -5.00 -18.02
CA PRO A 90 -18.46 -6.13 -17.11
C PRO A 90 -19.65 -7.03 -17.51
N VAL A 91 -19.40 -8.34 -17.55
CA VAL A 91 -20.45 -9.34 -17.74
C VAL A 91 -20.61 -10.09 -16.42
N PRO A 92 -21.81 -10.10 -15.81
CA PRO A 92 -22.06 -10.84 -14.58
C PRO A 92 -21.64 -12.32 -14.70
N ASP A 93 -21.03 -12.86 -13.65
CA ASP A 93 -20.55 -14.25 -13.56
C ASP A 93 -19.49 -14.65 -14.61
N ALA A 94 -18.89 -13.68 -15.31
CA ALA A 94 -17.82 -13.92 -16.28
C ALA A 94 -16.46 -13.44 -15.78
N ILE A 95 -15.42 -14.07 -16.34
CA ILE A 95 -14.03 -13.63 -16.21
C ILE A 95 -13.51 -13.19 -17.58
N VAL A 96 -12.66 -12.17 -17.57
CA VAL A 96 -11.94 -11.72 -18.77
C VAL A 96 -10.60 -12.43 -18.81
N VAL A 97 -10.29 -13.06 -19.94
CA VAL A 97 -8.97 -13.67 -20.18
C VAL A 97 -8.19 -12.77 -21.14
N ASN A 98 -7.06 -12.26 -20.67
CA ASN A 98 -6.09 -11.53 -21.49
C ASN A 98 -4.95 -12.47 -21.89
N ILE A 99 -4.49 -12.33 -23.14
CA ILE A 99 -3.24 -12.93 -23.62
C ILE A 99 -2.17 -11.87 -23.44
N GLY A 100 -1.14 -12.19 -22.67
CA GLY A 100 -0.04 -11.26 -22.43
C GLY A 100 1.16 -11.50 -23.35
N ASP A 101 2.17 -10.65 -23.17
CA ASP A 101 3.31 -10.48 -24.08
C ASP A 101 4.13 -11.75 -24.26
N VAL A 102 4.21 -12.61 -23.23
CA VAL A 102 4.95 -13.88 -23.31
C VAL A 102 4.30 -14.82 -24.32
N LEU A 103 2.96 -14.91 -24.33
CA LEU A 103 2.25 -15.71 -25.33
C LEU A 103 2.28 -15.07 -26.71
N GLU A 104 2.21 -13.73 -26.79
CA GLU A 104 2.21 -13.02 -28.07
C GLU A 104 3.56 -13.11 -28.80
N ASN A 105 4.67 -12.87 -28.10
CA ASN A 105 6.02 -12.98 -28.67
C ASN A 105 6.36 -14.40 -29.13
N GLU A 106 5.93 -15.39 -28.36
CA GLU A 106 6.03 -16.78 -28.77
C GLU A 106 5.19 -17.00 -30.03
N SER A 107 3.91 -16.56 -30.04
CA SER A 107 2.97 -16.65 -31.17
C SER A 107 3.55 -16.15 -32.51
N ASP A 108 4.20 -15.00 -32.49
CA ASP A 108 4.79 -14.32 -33.66
C ASP A 108 6.06 -15.01 -34.19
N THR A 109 6.76 -15.76 -33.35
CA THR A 109 8.01 -16.43 -33.75
C THR A 109 7.86 -17.91 -34.07
N ARG A 110 6.84 -18.60 -33.51
CA ARG A 110 6.67 -20.06 -33.68
C ARG A 110 5.29 -20.54 -34.15
N TRP A 111 4.20 -19.84 -33.84
CA TRP A 111 2.85 -20.44 -33.91
C TRP A 111 2.05 -19.99 -35.14
N PHE A 112 2.30 -18.79 -35.66
CA PHE A 112 1.68 -18.33 -36.92
C PHE A 112 2.30 -18.93 -38.18
N CYS A 113 3.38 -19.72 -38.08
CA CYS A 113 3.98 -20.42 -39.21
C CYS A 113 3.23 -21.68 -39.66
N ALA A 114 2.26 -22.17 -38.86
CA ALA A 114 1.66 -23.48 -39.10
C ALA A 114 0.36 -23.48 -39.92
N ASN A 115 -0.25 -22.34 -40.27
CA ASN A 115 -1.33 -22.30 -41.28
C ASN A 115 -1.49 -20.90 -41.90
N ASP A 116 -1.80 -20.90 -43.18
CA ASP A 116 -1.71 -19.81 -44.16
C ASP A 116 -2.51 -18.52 -43.84
N ARG A 117 -1.90 -17.37 -44.15
CA ARG A 117 -2.47 -16.06 -44.52
C ARG A 117 -3.73 -15.54 -43.79
N THR A 118 -3.52 -14.95 -42.62
CA THR A 118 -4.11 -13.64 -42.30
C THR A 118 -3.11 -12.85 -41.47
N LYS A 119 -2.37 -11.94 -42.10
CA LYS A 119 -1.62 -10.89 -41.40
C LYS A 119 -2.63 -9.94 -40.76
N GLY A 120 -3.14 -10.31 -39.59
CA GLY A 120 -3.85 -9.42 -38.68
C GLY A 120 -2.80 -8.69 -37.84
N SER A 121 -2.64 -7.41 -38.11
CA SER A 121 -1.78 -6.45 -37.42
C SER A 121 -1.71 -6.68 -35.91
N VAL A 122 -0.49 -6.64 -35.38
CA VAL A 122 -0.09 -6.31 -34.00
C VAL A 122 -1.25 -5.69 -33.22
N ILE A 123 -1.94 -6.50 -32.42
CA ILE A 123 -2.89 -5.97 -31.43
C ILE A 123 -2.00 -5.48 -30.31
N THR A 124 -1.56 -4.23 -30.35
CA THR A 124 -0.91 -3.62 -29.19
C THR A 124 -1.96 -3.51 -28.07
N ARG A 125 -2.10 -4.59 -27.29
CA ARG A 125 -3.12 -4.71 -26.25
C ARG A 125 -2.63 -3.97 -25.02
N LEU A 126 -2.92 -2.68 -25.00
CA LEU A 126 -2.79 -1.88 -23.78
C LEU A 126 -4.10 -1.99 -23.00
N SER A 127 -4.00 -2.24 -21.70
CA SER A 127 -5.12 -2.14 -20.77
C SER A 127 -4.97 -0.88 -19.91
N GLU A 128 -6.09 -0.18 -19.69
CA GLU A 128 -6.18 0.95 -18.78
C GLU A 128 -7.37 0.70 -17.84
N LEU A 129 -7.20 0.95 -16.54
CA LEU A 129 -8.30 0.96 -15.58
C LEU A 129 -8.63 2.40 -15.20
N LYS A 130 -9.81 2.87 -15.61
CA LYS A 130 -10.31 4.21 -15.24
C LYS A 130 -11.19 4.17 -14.00
N VAL A 131 -11.13 5.26 -13.23
CA VAL A 131 -12.06 5.48 -12.12
C VAL A 131 -13.37 5.98 -12.72
N GLY A 132 -14.43 5.17 -12.65
CA GLY A 132 -15.77 5.58 -13.10
C GLY A 132 -16.42 6.55 -12.12
N ARG A 133 -17.28 7.45 -12.61
CA ARG A 133 -18.24 8.15 -11.73
C ARG A 133 -19.21 7.12 -11.18
N ASN A 134 -19.33 7.01 -9.85
CA ASN A 134 -20.63 6.60 -9.32
C ASN A 134 -20.95 7.19 -7.96
N THR A 135 -22.05 7.94 -7.95
CA THR A 135 -22.80 8.38 -6.79
C THR A 135 -23.49 7.18 -6.14
N ASN A 136 -23.21 6.94 -4.86
CA ASN A 136 -23.90 6.02 -3.94
C ASN A 136 -25.05 5.16 -4.50
N LYS A 137 -24.82 3.84 -4.59
CA LYS A 137 -25.72 2.77 -4.06
C LYS A 137 -25.19 1.41 -4.51
N VAL A 138 -24.67 0.60 -3.59
CA VAL A 138 -24.69 -0.86 -3.75
C VAL A 138 -25.15 -1.47 -2.43
N ARG A 139 -26.38 -2.00 -2.42
CA ARG A 139 -26.78 -3.09 -1.53
C ARG A 139 -26.41 -4.40 -2.25
N PRO A 140 -25.96 -5.44 -1.52
CA PRO A 140 -25.80 -6.75 -2.12
C PRO A 140 -27.18 -7.40 -2.25
N THR A 141 -27.61 -7.70 -3.47
CA THR A 141 -28.74 -8.61 -3.69
C THR A 141 -28.35 -9.68 -4.69
N LEU A 142 -28.37 -10.91 -4.18
CA LEU A 142 -28.34 -12.18 -4.91
C LEU A 142 -29.59 -12.28 -5.80
N GLY A 143 -29.42 -12.68 -7.06
CA GLY A 143 -30.37 -13.57 -7.72
C GLY A 143 -31.09 -13.05 -8.98
N HIS A 144 -31.01 -13.94 -9.99
CA HIS A 144 -31.92 -14.22 -11.10
C HIS A 144 -31.65 -13.56 -12.46
N LEU A 145 -31.25 -14.46 -13.37
CA LEU A 145 -31.18 -14.35 -14.82
C LEU A 145 -32.54 -14.05 -15.44
N ASP A 146 -32.57 -13.19 -16.45
CA ASP A 146 -33.31 -13.47 -17.67
C ASP A 146 -32.82 -12.64 -18.88
N LYS A 147 -33.12 -13.19 -20.06
CA LYS A 147 -32.59 -13.00 -21.43
C LYS A 147 -32.74 -11.62 -22.08
N ALA A 148 -31.82 -11.30 -23.01
CA ALA A 148 -32.02 -10.82 -24.41
C ALA A 148 -30.75 -10.06 -24.88
N GLU A 149 -30.00 -10.56 -25.86
CA GLU A 149 -30.13 -10.40 -27.32
C GLU A 149 -29.86 -8.97 -27.87
N ASN A 150 -28.82 -8.93 -28.72
CA ASN A 150 -28.55 -8.09 -29.90
C ASN A 150 -28.88 -6.59 -29.87
N ASP A 151 -27.84 -5.76 -30.12
CA ASP A 151 -27.85 -5.03 -31.39
C ASP A 151 -26.49 -4.47 -31.82
N ILE A 152 -26.26 -4.58 -33.12
CA ILE A 152 -25.08 -4.13 -33.88
C ILE A 152 -25.37 -2.71 -34.39
N GLY A 153 -24.43 -1.78 -34.17
CA GLY A 153 -24.51 -0.42 -34.71
C GLY A 153 -23.13 0.09 -35.09
N THR A 154 -22.76 -0.11 -36.35
CA THR A 154 -21.59 0.47 -37.02
C THR A 154 -21.71 1.99 -37.11
N ASN A 155 -20.67 2.74 -36.74
CA ASN A 155 -20.24 3.85 -37.60
C ASN A 155 -18.79 4.27 -37.36
N VAL A 156 -18.11 4.42 -38.49
CA VAL A 156 -16.72 4.80 -38.68
C VAL A 156 -16.65 6.32 -38.68
N ASP A 157 -15.70 6.91 -37.94
CA ASP A 157 -14.95 8.01 -38.52
C ASP A 157 -13.54 8.17 -37.96
N ARG A 158 -12.65 8.56 -38.85
CA ARG A 158 -11.18 8.62 -38.72
C ARG A 158 -10.73 9.97 -38.18
N ARG A 159 -9.73 9.98 -37.28
CA ARG A 159 -8.55 10.85 -37.36
C ARG A 159 -7.48 10.40 -36.38
N SER A 160 -6.30 10.20 -36.94
CA SER A 160 -5.00 9.96 -36.34
C SER A 160 -4.47 11.22 -35.66
N ASP A 161 -3.72 11.06 -34.57
CA ASP A 161 -2.46 11.77 -34.38
C ASP A 161 -1.60 11.00 -33.36
N LEU A 162 -0.39 10.67 -33.81
CA LEU A 162 0.69 10.03 -33.07
C LEU A 162 1.38 11.09 -32.21
N ASN A 163 1.59 10.80 -30.93
CA ASN A 163 2.73 11.34 -30.19
C ASN A 163 3.17 10.32 -29.13
N SER A 164 4.34 9.77 -29.37
CA SER A 164 5.12 8.92 -28.48
C SER A 164 5.74 9.76 -27.34
N CYS A 165 5.58 9.32 -26.10
CA CYS A 165 6.40 9.79 -24.98
C CYS A 165 6.95 8.58 -24.22
N PRO A 166 8.22 8.62 -23.76
CA PRO A 166 8.89 7.53 -23.08
C PRO A 166 8.38 7.45 -21.63
N SER A 167 7.96 6.26 -21.20
CA SER A 167 7.49 6.00 -19.84
C SER A 167 8.65 5.52 -18.97
N ASP A 168 9.27 6.44 -18.25
CA ASP A 168 10.04 6.12 -17.05
C ASP A 168 9.07 5.87 -15.90
N SER A 169 8.62 4.62 -15.75
CA SER A 169 8.02 4.14 -14.52
C SER A 169 8.78 2.88 -14.09
N GLN A 170 9.66 3.03 -13.10
CA GLN A 170 10.33 1.89 -12.50
C GLN A 170 9.27 1.02 -11.79
N ASN A 171 8.89 -0.06 -12.46
CA ASN A 171 8.10 -1.13 -11.86
C ASN A 171 9.01 -1.90 -10.90
N VAL A 172 8.68 -1.89 -9.60
CA VAL A 172 9.26 -2.85 -8.65
C VAL A 172 8.52 -4.17 -8.84
N GLU A 173 8.88 -4.89 -9.90
CA GLU A 173 8.63 -6.32 -10.01
C GLU A 173 9.49 -7.04 -8.96
N VAL A 174 8.87 -7.50 -7.87
CA VAL A 174 9.55 -8.42 -6.97
C VAL A 174 9.60 -9.78 -7.67
N LYS A 175 10.71 -10.01 -8.39
CA LYS A 175 11.07 -11.30 -8.98
C LYS A 175 11.14 -12.33 -7.87
N ASP A 176 10.27 -13.34 -7.93
CA ASP A 176 10.38 -14.49 -7.05
C ASP A 176 11.54 -15.37 -7.54
N SER A 177 12.68 -15.25 -6.86
CA SER A 177 13.69 -16.30 -6.79
C SER A 177 13.06 -17.41 -5.99
N ALA A 178 12.71 -18.53 -6.63
CA ALA A 178 12.03 -19.67 -6.04
C ALA A 178 12.53 -19.98 -4.61
N SER A 179 11.87 -19.41 -3.62
CA SER A 179 12.12 -19.73 -2.23
C SER A 179 11.35 -21.01 -1.96
N LYS A 180 12.13 -22.07 -1.75
CA LYS A 180 11.68 -23.42 -1.46
C LYS A 180 10.66 -23.35 -0.31
N ILE A 181 9.37 -23.40 -0.63
CA ILE A 181 8.30 -23.45 0.37
C ILE A 181 8.53 -24.73 1.17
N MET A 182 9.13 -24.60 2.35
CA MET A 182 9.24 -25.69 3.28
C MET A 182 7.82 -26.08 3.69
N SER A 183 7.48 -27.35 3.49
CA SER A 183 6.22 -27.94 3.92
C SER A 183 6.01 -27.69 5.41
N THR A 184 4.91 -27.02 5.77
CA THR A 184 4.57 -26.77 7.18
C THR A 184 3.26 -27.46 7.55
N SER A 185 3.25 -28.07 8.73
CA SER A 185 2.14 -28.85 9.29
C SER A 185 1.01 -28.01 9.88
N GLY A 186 0.82 -26.77 9.41
CA GLY A 186 -0.27 -25.87 9.82
C GLY A 186 -1.25 -25.67 8.67
N LYS A 187 -2.51 -25.36 8.96
CA LYS A 187 -3.46 -24.99 7.89
C LYS A 187 -2.98 -23.67 7.27
N PRO A 188 -2.78 -23.60 5.95
CA PRO A 188 -2.36 -22.36 5.29
C PRO A 188 -3.43 -21.28 5.48
N ILE A 189 -2.98 -20.02 5.60
CA ILE A 189 -3.90 -18.88 5.68
C ILE A 189 -4.72 -18.82 4.40
N SER A 190 -6.05 -18.69 4.55
CA SER A 190 -6.93 -18.68 3.39
C SER A 190 -6.78 -17.39 2.58
N ASP A 191 -6.89 -17.50 1.25
CA ASP A 191 -6.95 -16.34 0.35
C ASP A 191 -8.04 -15.34 0.77
N LEU A 192 -9.16 -15.84 1.32
CA LEU A 192 -10.26 -15.01 1.82
C LEU A 192 -9.79 -14.07 2.94
N THR A 193 -8.89 -14.52 3.82
CA THR A 193 -8.34 -13.70 4.90
C THR A 193 -7.46 -12.58 4.34
N VAL A 194 -6.62 -12.90 3.34
CA VAL A 194 -5.79 -11.91 2.63
C VAL A 194 -6.68 -10.88 1.93
N PHE A 195 -7.71 -11.33 1.22
CA PHE A 195 -8.67 -10.47 0.54
C PHE A 195 -9.43 -9.55 1.50
N LYS A 196 -9.91 -10.08 2.63
CA LYS A 196 -10.56 -9.28 3.68
C LYS A 196 -9.66 -8.16 4.18
N TYR A 197 -8.36 -8.43 4.35
CA TYR A 197 -7.41 -7.41 4.76
C TYR A 197 -7.18 -6.36 3.68
N CYS A 198 -6.90 -6.79 2.44
CA CYS A 198 -6.61 -5.90 1.33
C CYS A 198 -7.78 -4.95 1.03
N LEU A 199 -9.01 -5.49 1.00
CA LEU A 199 -10.22 -4.73 0.69
C LEU A 199 -10.86 -4.05 1.91
N GLY A 200 -10.51 -4.46 3.13
CA GLY A 200 -11.07 -3.91 4.35
C GLY A 200 -10.63 -2.48 4.63
N GLY A 201 -11.50 -1.72 5.30
CA GLY A 201 -11.15 -0.43 5.88
C GLY A 201 -10.21 -0.58 7.09
N LEU A 202 -9.82 0.54 7.68
CA LEU A 202 -8.88 0.53 8.82
C LEU A 202 -9.45 -0.23 10.03
N ASN A 203 -10.75 -0.15 10.26
CA ASN A 203 -11.41 -0.84 11.37
C ASN A 203 -11.44 -2.35 11.17
N GLU A 204 -11.82 -2.81 9.98
CA GLU A 204 -11.86 -4.23 9.62
C GLU A 204 -10.46 -4.84 9.68
N ARG A 205 -9.44 -4.11 9.19
CA ARG A 205 -8.03 -4.51 9.32
C ARG A 205 -7.61 -4.62 10.78
N ALA A 206 -7.96 -3.65 11.62
CA ALA A 206 -7.58 -3.65 13.04
C ALA A 206 -8.17 -4.86 13.78
N LEU A 207 -9.45 -5.17 13.54
CA LEU A 207 -10.13 -6.33 14.13
C LEU A 207 -9.47 -7.64 13.68
N LEU A 208 -9.22 -7.78 12.38
CA LEU A 208 -8.56 -8.97 11.83
C LEU A 208 -7.16 -9.16 12.42
N LEU A 209 -6.36 -8.09 12.49
CA LEU A 209 -5.02 -8.18 13.06
C LEU A 209 -5.03 -8.46 14.57
N ARG A 210 -6.02 -7.98 15.32
CA ARG A 210 -6.18 -8.35 16.73
C ARG A 210 -6.48 -9.83 16.90
N GLU A 211 -7.39 -10.38 16.10
CA GLU A 211 -7.69 -11.82 16.09
C GLU A 211 -6.44 -12.64 15.72
N MET A 212 -5.74 -12.26 14.66
CA MET A 212 -4.54 -12.96 14.21
C MET A 212 -3.39 -12.85 15.21
N ALA A 213 -3.19 -11.70 15.85
CA ALA A 213 -2.17 -11.52 16.89
C ALA A 213 -2.33 -12.49 18.06
N THR A 214 -3.58 -12.84 18.40
CA THR A 214 -3.90 -13.77 19.50
C THR A 214 -3.84 -15.25 19.10
N SER A 215 -4.17 -15.59 17.85
CA SER A 215 -4.39 -16.98 17.43
C SER A 215 -3.31 -17.55 16.50
N ALA A 216 -2.66 -16.71 15.70
CA ALA A 216 -1.65 -17.14 14.73
C ALA A 216 -0.25 -17.15 15.36
N SER A 217 0.60 -18.06 14.88
CA SER A 217 2.03 -18.11 15.17
C SER A 217 2.82 -16.98 14.50
N ASP A 218 4.06 -16.72 14.92
CA ASP A 218 4.97 -15.77 14.26
C ASP A 218 5.15 -16.07 12.77
N ARG A 219 5.30 -17.35 12.43
CA ARG A 219 5.48 -17.79 11.05
C ARG A 219 4.23 -17.54 10.22
N GLU A 220 3.04 -17.77 10.76
CA GLU A 220 1.78 -17.50 10.07
C GLU A 220 1.57 -15.99 9.87
N LEU A 221 1.84 -15.14 10.86
CA LEU A 221 1.78 -13.68 10.67
C LEU A 221 2.78 -13.20 9.61
N LEU A 222 3.99 -13.79 9.57
CA LEU A 222 4.98 -13.44 8.56
C LEU A 222 4.52 -13.84 7.15
N GLU A 223 3.99 -15.06 6.99
CA GLU A 223 3.43 -15.53 5.73
C GLU A 223 2.24 -14.66 5.30
N PHE A 224 1.34 -14.33 6.23
CA PHE A 224 0.24 -13.41 5.98
C PHE A 224 0.74 -12.06 5.46
N ALA A 225 1.75 -11.50 6.11
CA ALA A 225 2.35 -10.23 5.75
C ALA A 225 2.99 -10.26 4.35
N HIS A 226 3.58 -11.39 3.97
CA HIS A 226 4.12 -11.62 2.62
C HIS A 226 3.00 -11.70 1.58
N GLN A 227 1.96 -12.50 1.83
CA GLN A 227 0.82 -12.62 0.93
C GLN A 227 0.09 -11.30 0.75
N VAL A 228 -0.17 -10.55 1.82
CA VAL A 228 -0.79 -9.22 1.72
C VAL A 228 0.07 -8.29 0.87
N ALA A 229 1.38 -8.20 1.13
CA ALA A 229 2.26 -7.32 0.38
C ALA A 229 2.28 -7.67 -1.12
N LEU A 230 2.25 -8.96 -1.45
CA LEU A 230 2.17 -9.46 -2.83
C LEU A 230 0.84 -9.05 -3.48
N TYR A 231 -0.29 -9.29 -2.80
CA TYR A 231 -1.63 -9.10 -3.37
C TYR A 231 -2.05 -7.63 -3.45
N SER A 232 -1.61 -6.81 -2.49
CA SER A 232 -1.84 -5.37 -2.48
C SER A 232 -0.81 -4.60 -3.32
N GLY A 233 0.30 -5.24 -3.71
CA GLY A 233 1.45 -4.59 -4.34
C GLY A 233 2.13 -3.54 -3.46
N CYS A 234 2.00 -3.64 -2.13
CA CYS A 234 2.48 -2.62 -1.20
C CYS A 234 3.15 -3.27 0.02
N SER A 235 4.47 -3.12 0.11
CA SER A 235 5.30 -3.67 1.18
C SER A 235 5.01 -3.07 2.56
N HIS A 236 4.52 -1.83 2.63
CA HIS A 236 4.22 -1.13 3.89
C HIS A 236 3.25 -1.89 4.80
N HIS A 237 2.33 -2.68 4.22
CA HIS A 237 1.44 -3.52 5.02
C HIS A 237 2.20 -4.57 5.83
N ARG A 238 3.35 -5.04 5.35
CA ARG A 238 4.16 -6.07 6.01
C ARG A 238 4.54 -5.63 7.42
N HIS A 239 4.96 -4.38 7.59
CA HIS A 239 5.38 -3.84 8.88
C HIS A 239 4.22 -3.69 9.83
N GLN A 240 3.09 -3.16 9.35
CA GLN A 240 1.87 -3.00 10.17
C GLN A 240 1.32 -4.34 10.68
N ILE A 241 1.40 -5.38 9.86
CA ILE A 241 1.00 -6.74 10.23
C ILE A 241 1.99 -7.33 11.25
N ARG A 242 3.30 -7.23 10.99
CA ARG A 242 4.34 -7.79 11.86
C ARG A 242 4.36 -7.15 13.25
N MET A 243 4.07 -5.85 13.35
CA MET A 243 4.06 -5.16 14.65
C MET A 243 2.79 -5.43 15.47
N ALA A 244 1.72 -5.95 14.86
CA ALA A 244 0.41 -6.09 15.50
C ALA A 244 0.48 -6.84 16.84
N ARG A 245 1.18 -7.98 16.90
CA ARG A 245 1.28 -8.78 18.12
C ARG A 245 1.95 -8.00 19.26
N ASN A 246 3.11 -7.40 19.00
CA ASN A 246 3.84 -6.67 20.02
C ASN A 246 3.14 -5.38 20.43
N LEU A 247 2.50 -4.68 19.48
CA LEU A 247 1.68 -3.49 19.76
C LEU A 247 0.57 -3.81 20.76
N ILE A 248 -0.17 -4.91 20.52
CA ILE A 248 -1.27 -5.35 21.38
C ILE A 248 -0.76 -5.85 22.72
N ALA A 249 0.29 -6.66 22.73
CA ALA A 249 0.86 -7.23 23.96
C ALA A 249 1.43 -6.14 24.89
N GLU A 250 2.27 -5.25 24.36
CA GLU A 250 2.83 -4.14 25.14
C GLU A 250 1.75 -3.14 25.54
N GLY A 251 0.79 -2.83 24.66
CA GLY A 251 -0.33 -1.95 25.01
C GLY A 251 -1.18 -2.50 26.16
N THR A 252 -1.48 -3.79 26.13
CA THR A 252 -2.23 -4.47 27.21
C THR A 252 -1.46 -4.45 28.52
N LYS A 253 -0.14 -4.69 28.47
CA LYS A 253 0.74 -4.66 29.63
C LYS A 253 0.81 -3.25 30.24
N VAL A 254 1.05 -2.24 29.42
CA VAL A 254 1.11 -0.82 29.85
C VAL A 254 -0.22 -0.39 30.46
N TRP A 255 -1.34 -0.67 29.77
CA TRP A 255 -2.66 -0.32 30.29
C TRP A 255 -2.96 -1.02 31.62
N SER A 256 -2.61 -2.30 31.76
CA SER A 256 -2.80 -3.05 33.02
C SER A 256 -2.02 -2.44 34.18
N SER A 257 -0.79 -1.95 33.93
CA SER A 257 0.03 -1.23 34.92
C SER A 257 -0.61 0.08 35.36
N ILE A 258 -1.10 0.86 34.39
CA ILE A 258 -1.72 2.17 34.58
C ILE A 258 -3.06 2.05 35.31
N ALA A 259 -3.92 1.15 34.84
CA ALA A 259 -5.29 1.00 35.32
C ALA A 259 -5.37 0.47 36.74
N ARG A 260 -4.50 -0.49 37.12
CA ARG A 260 -4.56 -1.17 38.43
C ARG A 260 -5.98 -1.64 38.78
N ASN A 261 -6.72 -2.16 37.79
CA ASN A 261 -8.13 -2.56 37.82
C ASN A 261 -9.19 -1.44 37.80
N ASN A 262 -8.81 -0.19 37.56
CA ASN A 262 -9.77 0.91 37.35
C ASN A 262 -10.19 1.03 35.89
N HIS A 263 -11.46 1.35 35.65
CA HIS A 263 -11.97 1.62 34.30
C HIS A 263 -11.63 3.03 33.79
N LEU A 264 -11.36 3.97 34.71
CA LEU A 264 -11.00 5.35 34.43
C LEU A 264 -9.76 5.72 35.24
N VAL A 265 -8.77 6.33 34.57
CA VAL A 265 -7.50 6.72 35.18
C VAL A 265 -7.25 8.20 34.95
N HIS A 266 -6.74 8.91 35.96
CA HIS A 266 -6.39 10.31 35.82
C HIS A 266 -5.22 10.51 34.85
N TRP A 267 -5.30 11.50 33.97
CA TRP A 267 -4.33 11.74 32.90
C TRP A 267 -2.90 11.92 33.41
N GLU A 268 -2.71 12.57 34.55
CA GLU A 268 -1.38 12.76 35.14
C GLU A 268 -0.69 11.43 35.49
N SER A 269 -1.45 10.43 35.93
CA SER A 269 -0.93 9.09 36.18
C SER A 269 -0.52 8.39 34.89
N VAL A 270 -1.27 8.61 33.80
CA VAL A 270 -0.94 8.09 32.47
C VAL A 270 0.38 8.69 31.96
N MET A 271 0.58 10.00 32.12
CA MET A 271 1.81 10.68 31.69
C MET A 271 3.06 10.06 32.33
N TYR A 272 3.00 9.77 33.63
CA TYR A 272 4.13 9.21 34.38
C TYR A 272 4.47 7.79 33.92
N GLU A 273 3.47 6.96 33.65
CA GLU A 273 3.64 5.53 33.38
C GLU A 273 3.94 5.23 31.90
N ILE A 274 3.66 6.15 30.96
CA ILE A 274 3.85 5.91 29.52
C ILE A 274 5.26 6.28 29.02
N GLU A 275 5.98 7.13 29.76
CA GLU A 275 7.30 7.60 29.36
C GLU A 275 8.32 6.46 29.28
N GLU A 276 8.39 5.61 30.30
CA GLU A 276 9.33 4.49 30.35
C GLU A 276 9.08 3.47 29.21
N PRO A 277 7.84 2.98 28.97
CA PRO A 277 7.55 2.15 27.79
C PRO A 277 7.95 2.81 26.47
N PHE A 278 7.69 4.12 26.31
CA PHE A 278 8.07 4.84 25.10
C PHE A 278 9.58 4.84 24.90
N ILE A 279 10.36 5.20 25.92
CA ILE A 279 11.83 5.22 25.89
C ILE A 279 12.39 3.83 25.57
N ASN A 280 11.86 2.79 26.21
CA ASN A 280 12.29 1.41 26.01
C ASN A 280 12.06 0.93 24.57
N ILE A 281 10.91 1.25 23.98
CA ILE A 281 10.60 0.88 22.59
C ILE A 281 11.43 1.73 21.62
N ALA A 282 11.49 3.05 21.84
CA ALA A 282 12.20 3.99 20.98
C ALA A 282 13.73 3.87 21.06
N ARG A 283 14.26 3.16 22.06
CA ARG A 283 15.71 3.09 22.33
C ARG A 283 16.35 4.49 22.38
N SER A 284 15.62 5.48 22.86
CA SER A 284 16.14 6.85 23.00
C SER A 284 16.85 6.98 24.33
N SER A 285 18.08 7.50 24.33
CA SER A 285 18.88 7.65 25.55
C SER A 285 18.96 9.08 26.05
N THR A 286 18.54 10.07 25.25
CA THR A 286 18.78 11.50 25.54
C THR A 286 17.54 12.38 25.47
N ARG A 287 16.45 11.95 24.82
CA ARG A 287 15.27 12.78 24.61
C ARG A 287 13.98 12.15 25.15
N SER A 288 13.51 12.70 26.27
CA SER A 288 12.19 12.44 26.86
C SER A 288 11.05 13.16 26.15
N LEU A 289 9.81 12.71 26.42
CA LEU A 289 8.58 13.40 26.02
C LEU A 289 8.39 14.64 26.91
N ASN A 290 8.14 15.79 26.29
CA ASN A 290 7.87 17.03 27.03
C ASN A 290 6.35 17.26 27.21
N LYS A 291 5.98 18.28 28.00
CA LYS A 291 4.57 18.63 28.29
C LYS A 291 3.71 18.83 27.02
N GLN A 292 4.27 19.38 25.95
CA GLN A 292 3.54 19.61 24.69
C GLN A 292 3.36 18.31 23.90
N ASP A 293 4.33 17.38 23.99
CA ASP A 293 4.19 16.05 23.39
C ASP A 293 3.05 15.28 24.08
N PHE A 294 2.97 15.34 25.40
CA PHE A 294 1.87 14.78 26.18
C PHE A 294 0.52 15.43 25.85
N GLU A 295 0.47 16.75 25.68
CA GLU A 295 -0.76 17.43 25.29
C GLU A 295 -1.25 16.97 23.91
N LEU A 296 -0.35 16.73 22.95
CA LEU A 296 -0.71 16.13 21.67
C LEU A 296 -1.28 14.72 21.85
N LEU A 297 -0.62 13.89 22.67
CA LEU A 297 -1.08 12.53 22.96
C LEU A 297 -2.47 12.52 23.62
N ARG A 298 -2.73 13.47 24.52
CA ARG A 298 -4.04 13.65 25.16
C ARG A 298 -5.13 13.97 24.12
N ARG A 299 -4.84 14.86 23.17
CA ARG A 299 -5.76 15.20 22.07
C ARG A 299 -6.02 14.00 21.15
N LEU A 300 -4.98 13.23 20.83
CA LEU A 300 -5.11 11.99 20.03
C LEU A 300 -5.95 10.93 20.74
N ALA A 301 -5.78 10.79 22.05
CA ALA A 301 -6.60 9.90 22.87
C ALA A 301 -8.07 10.32 22.90
N GLY A 302 -8.35 11.62 22.74
CA GLY A 302 -9.67 12.21 22.88
C GLY A 302 -10.17 12.20 24.33
N CYS A 303 -9.26 12.36 25.30
CA CYS A 303 -9.58 12.42 26.72
C CYS A 303 -9.31 13.81 27.32
N GLN A 304 -9.92 14.10 28.47
CA GLN A 304 -9.73 15.35 29.22
C GLN A 304 -8.88 15.07 30.48
N GLU A 305 -9.51 15.00 31.64
CA GLU A 305 -8.85 14.70 32.92
C GLU A 305 -8.75 13.19 33.19
N TYR A 306 -9.69 12.41 32.64
CA TYR A 306 -9.75 10.95 32.82
C TYR A 306 -9.67 10.22 31.49
N MET A 307 -8.97 9.10 31.49
CA MET A 307 -8.74 8.21 30.36
C MET A 307 -9.36 6.84 30.61
N ALA A 308 -10.17 6.36 29.66
CA ALA A 308 -10.61 4.97 29.58
C ALA A 308 -9.68 4.14 28.68
N GLN A 309 -9.83 2.81 28.72
CA GLN A 309 -9.01 1.89 27.90
C GLN A 309 -9.11 2.22 26.40
N GLU A 310 -10.29 2.55 25.91
CA GLU A 310 -10.51 2.88 24.49
C GLU A 310 -9.75 4.14 24.05
N ASN A 311 -9.64 5.13 24.94
CA ASN A 311 -8.86 6.34 24.71
C ASN A 311 -7.35 6.02 24.69
N PHE A 312 -6.90 5.20 25.65
CA PHE A 312 -5.53 4.72 25.67
C PHE A 312 -5.18 3.97 24.39
N GLU A 313 -6.03 3.03 23.95
CA GLU A 313 -5.79 2.24 22.75
C GLU A 313 -5.68 3.13 21.49
N LYS A 314 -6.50 4.18 21.36
CA LYS A 314 -6.40 5.15 20.26
C LYS A 314 -5.03 5.85 20.25
N MET A 315 -4.60 6.35 21.40
CA MET A 315 -3.30 6.99 21.57
C MET A 315 -2.15 6.01 21.31
N TRP A 316 -2.24 4.79 21.84
CA TRP A 316 -1.21 3.76 21.72
C TRP A 316 -1.04 3.27 20.27
N CYS A 317 -2.14 3.13 19.53
CA CYS A 317 -2.11 2.81 18.10
C CYS A 317 -1.37 3.87 17.26
N TRP A 318 -1.22 5.09 17.77
CA TRP A 318 -0.39 6.12 17.15
C TRP A 318 1.04 6.12 17.72
N LEU A 319 1.19 6.07 19.05
CA LEU A 319 2.48 6.19 19.73
C LEU A 319 3.41 5.01 19.50
N TYR A 320 2.89 3.78 19.50
CA TYR A 320 3.72 2.58 19.39
C TYR A 320 4.45 2.49 18.04
N PRO A 321 3.79 2.67 16.87
CA PRO A 321 4.49 2.71 15.59
C PRO A 321 5.52 3.84 15.52
N VAL A 322 5.23 5.02 16.10
CA VAL A 322 6.17 6.14 16.19
C VAL A 322 7.42 5.73 16.99
N ALA A 323 7.24 5.14 18.16
CA ALA A 323 8.35 4.66 18.98
C ALA A 323 9.18 3.60 18.25
N LEU A 324 8.53 2.66 17.56
CA LEU A 324 9.21 1.62 16.79
C LEU A 324 10.04 2.21 15.62
N THR A 325 9.56 3.27 14.96
CA THR A 325 10.34 3.98 13.94
C THR A 325 11.53 4.71 14.55
N LEU A 326 11.34 5.35 15.72
CA LEU A 326 12.42 6.02 16.45
C LEU A 326 13.50 5.04 16.95
N SER A 327 13.19 3.75 17.06
CA SER A 327 14.15 2.71 17.47
C SER A 327 15.17 2.34 16.38
N LYS A 328 15.05 2.91 15.17
CA LYS A 328 15.95 2.65 14.04
C LYS A 328 17.15 3.58 14.13
N ASP A 329 18.37 3.04 14.06
CA ASP A 329 19.60 3.78 14.36
C ASP A 329 19.74 5.11 13.58
N SER A 330 19.40 5.09 12.27
CA SER A 330 19.44 6.28 11.41
C SER A 330 18.44 7.38 11.82
N ILE A 331 17.27 7.00 12.36
CA ILE A 331 16.23 7.92 12.82
C ILE A 331 16.53 8.35 14.25
N ASN A 332 16.96 7.41 15.09
CA ASN A 332 17.29 7.61 16.49
C ASN A 332 18.38 8.67 16.66
N ALA A 333 19.41 8.63 15.79
CA ALA A 333 20.46 9.65 15.75
C ALA A 333 19.91 11.07 15.52
N LEU A 334 18.95 11.23 14.58
CA LEU A 334 18.32 12.52 14.32
C LEU A 334 17.37 12.95 15.44
N TRP A 335 16.64 12.01 16.03
CA TRP A 335 15.71 12.26 17.14
C TRP A 335 16.43 12.76 18.39
N ASN A 336 17.60 12.17 18.68
CA ASN A 336 18.44 12.47 19.84
C ASN A 336 19.35 13.69 19.63
N SER A 337 19.42 14.25 18.41
CA SER A 337 20.23 15.44 18.12
C SER A 337 19.67 16.67 18.84
N GLY A 338 20.45 17.23 19.76
CA GLY A 338 20.08 18.43 20.52
C GLY A 338 20.26 19.74 19.75
N SER A 339 21.20 19.80 18.79
CA SER A 339 21.42 20.98 17.95
C SER A 339 22.17 20.61 16.65
N PRO A 340 21.54 20.76 15.46
CA PRO A 340 20.16 21.19 15.28
C PRO A 340 19.17 20.08 15.64
N LYS A 341 17.95 20.47 16.04
CA LYS A 341 16.85 19.53 16.30
C LYS A 341 16.22 19.12 14.96
N TRP A 342 16.58 17.93 14.48
CA TRP A 342 16.16 17.45 13.16
C TRP A 342 14.70 17.02 13.12
N ILE A 343 14.28 16.25 14.11
CA ILE A 343 12.91 15.72 14.20
C ILE A 343 12.18 16.49 15.29
N GLU A 344 11.21 17.30 14.92
CA GLU A 344 10.27 17.87 15.89
C GLU A 344 9.33 16.78 16.39
N GLY A 345 8.83 15.95 15.46
CA GLY A 345 8.15 14.70 15.74
C GLY A 345 6.70 14.88 16.15
N PHE A 346 6.48 15.32 17.39
CA PHE A 346 5.16 15.37 18.05
C PHE A 346 4.50 16.72 17.84
N ILE A 347 4.28 17.10 16.57
CA ILE A 347 3.61 18.35 16.17
C ILE A 347 2.45 18.06 15.22
N THR A 348 1.39 18.87 15.30
CA THR A 348 0.26 18.81 14.37
C THR A 348 0.66 19.33 12.98
N LYS A 349 -0.21 19.12 11.98
CA LYS A 349 0.00 19.69 10.63
C LYS A 349 0.02 21.22 10.71
N GLU A 350 -0.90 21.78 11.49
CA GLU A 350 -1.12 23.20 11.66
C GLU A 350 0.07 23.86 12.39
N GLU A 351 0.60 23.21 13.44
CA GLU A 351 1.82 23.68 14.12
C GLU A 351 3.05 23.66 13.19
N ALA A 352 3.15 22.64 12.33
CA ALA A 352 4.21 22.56 11.35
C ALA A 352 4.11 23.67 10.30
N GLU A 353 2.92 23.89 9.75
CA GLU A 353 2.65 24.99 8.81
C GLU A 353 2.94 26.35 9.44
N PHE A 354 2.47 26.56 10.67
CA PHE A 354 2.73 27.79 11.43
C PHE A 354 4.23 28.00 11.68
N SER A 355 4.99 26.93 11.95
CA SER A 355 6.44 27.06 12.12
C SER A 355 7.18 27.49 10.85
N LEU A 356 6.58 27.28 9.67
CA LEU A 356 7.10 27.73 8.37
C LEU A 356 6.61 29.14 7.99
N GLN A 357 5.82 29.78 8.85
CA GLN A 357 5.42 31.18 8.72
C GLN A 357 6.30 32.03 9.62
N GLY A 358 6.99 33.00 9.03
CA GLY A 358 7.72 34.05 9.73
C GLY A 358 6.87 35.31 9.96
N PRO A 359 7.41 36.32 10.67
CA PRO A 359 6.71 37.57 10.98
C PRO A 359 6.21 38.34 9.74
N SER A 360 6.87 38.15 8.61
CA SER A 360 6.64 38.85 7.34
C SER A 360 6.06 37.95 6.23
N GLY A 361 5.58 36.75 6.56
CA GLY A 361 5.08 35.76 5.59
C GLY A 361 5.85 34.44 5.66
N LEU A 362 5.71 33.59 4.64
CA LEU A 362 6.39 32.28 4.60
C LEU A 362 7.92 32.43 4.72
N GLN A 363 8.54 31.45 5.38
CA GLN A 363 9.99 31.33 5.41
C GLN A 363 10.56 31.07 4.01
N GLU A 364 11.88 31.20 3.87
CA GLU A 364 12.55 31.00 2.58
C GLU A 364 12.30 29.58 2.03
N PRO A 365 12.11 29.43 0.70
CA PRO A 365 12.05 28.13 0.05
C PRO A 365 13.20 27.22 0.47
N GLY A 366 12.88 25.95 0.69
CA GLY A 366 13.80 24.96 1.23
C GLY A 366 13.85 24.87 2.75
N THR A 367 13.08 25.68 3.48
CA THR A 367 12.88 25.51 4.91
C THR A 367 11.92 24.36 5.20
N PHE A 368 12.32 23.42 6.08
CA PHE A 368 11.53 22.23 6.37
C PHE A 368 11.51 21.81 7.84
N VAL A 369 10.53 20.97 8.17
CA VAL A 369 10.38 20.32 9.48
C VAL A 369 9.96 18.86 9.31
N LEU A 370 10.53 17.99 10.15
CA LEU A 370 10.17 16.58 10.22
C LEU A 370 9.20 16.31 11.37
N ARG A 371 8.09 15.61 11.05
CA ARG A 371 7.04 15.28 12.01
C ARG A 371 6.41 13.92 11.74
N PHE A 372 5.73 13.37 12.75
CA PHE A 372 4.85 12.21 12.58
C PHE A 372 3.41 12.70 12.33
N PRO A 373 2.72 12.20 11.28
CA PRO A 373 1.35 12.60 11.00
C PRO A 373 0.36 12.06 12.03
N THR A 374 -0.39 12.97 12.65
CA THR A 374 -1.48 12.64 13.59
C THR A 374 -2.65 11.89 12.93
N SER A 375 -2.80 12.03 11.61
CA SER A 375 -3.86 11.39 10.82
C SER A 375 -3.54 9.95 10.39
N ARG A 376 -2.46 9.35 10.91
CA ARG A 376 -1.98 8.00 10.53
C ARG A 376 -1.72 7.21 11.81
N SER A 377 -2.67 6.35 12.16
CA SER A 377 -2.57 5.43 13.30
C SER A 377 -2.66 4.00 12.81
N TRP A 378 -2.10 3.06 13.56
CA TRP A 378 -2.18 1.64 13.23
C TRP A 378 -3.66 1.21 13.08
N PRO A 379 -4.02 0.41 12.06
CA PRO A 379 -3.14 -0.32 11.12
C PRO A 379 -2.94 0.37 9.76
N HIS A 380 -2.98 1.72 9.71
CA HIS A 380 -2.69 2.45 8.48
C HIS A 380 -1.27 2.10 7.97
N PRO A 381 -1.07 1.84 6.66
CA PRO A 381 0.25 1.51 6.08
C PRO A 381 1.36 2.49 6.48
N ASP A 382 1.08 3.79 6.40
CA ASP A 382 2.00 4.88 6.77
C ASP A 382 2.06 5.20 8.28
N SER A 383 1.48 4.36 9.15
CA SER A 383 1.53 4.60 10.60
C SER A 383 2.98 4.53 11.11
N GLY A 384 3.40 5.54 11.85
CA GLY A 384 4.78 5.68 12.34
C GLY A 384 5.78 6.23 11.32
N THR A 385 5.35 6.60 10.10
CA THR A 385 6.23 7.16 9.07
C THR A 385 6.44 8.67 9.27
N LEU A 386 7.63 9.17 8.92
CA LEU A 386 7.94 10.60 8.95
C LEU A 386 7.38 11.33 7.72
N ILE A 387 6.88 12.53 7.95
CA ILE A 387 6.54 13.51 6.91
C ILE A 387 7.52 14.67 7.00
N VAL A 388 8.03 15.09 5.84
CA VAL A 388 8.68 16.38 5.69
C VAL A 388 7.63 17.42 5.28
N THR A 389 7.50 18.48 6.06
CA THR A 389 6.69 19.65 5.74
C THR A 389 7.64 20.79 5.40
N TYR A 390 7.52 21.38 4.21
CA TYR A 390 8.52 22.33 3.71
C TYR A 390 7.92 23.44 2.83
N VAL A 391 8.64 24.54 2.70
CA VAL A 391 8.31 25.62 1.76
C VAL A 391 8.93 25.31 0.40
N GLY A 392 8.09 25.14 -0.62
CA GLY A 392 8.52 24.89 -2.00
C GLY A 392 9.07 26.16 -2.68
N SER A 393 9.70 25.97 -3.84
CA SER A 393 10.17 27.07 -4.71
C SER A 393 9.02 27.91 -5.28
N ASP A 394 7.81 27.37 -5.28
CA ASP A 394 6.54 28.02 -5.59
C ASP A 394 5.99 28.87 -4.44
N CYS A 395 6.71 28.94 -3.32
CA CYS A 395 6.27 29.59 -2.08
C CYS A 395 4.96 29.01 -1.53
N ILE A 396 4.73 27.71 -1.69
CA ILE A 396 3.61 26.97 -1.10
C ILE A 396 4.15 25.96 -0.08
N ILE A 397 3.37 25.64 0.95
CA ILE A 397 3.72 24.59 1.90
C ILE A 397 3.35 23.23 1.33
N HIS A 398 4.33 22.34 1.26
CA HIS A 398 4.19 20.96 0.80
C HIS A 398 4.32 20.00 1.98
N HIS A 399 3.63 18.86 1.88
CA HIS A 399 3.77 17.75 2.83
C HIS A 399 4.08 16.48 2.06
N ARG A 400 5.28 15.94 2.28
CA ARG A 400 5.76 14.75 1.57
C ARG A 400 6.05 13.65 2.58
N LEU A 401 5.45 12.48 2.35
CA LEU A 401 5.79 11.28 3.10
C LEU A 401 7.22 10.87 2.74
N LEU A 402 8.06 10.60 3.74
CA LEU A 402 9.41 10.10 3.48
C LEU A 402 9.35 8.58 3.27
N THR A 403 9.74 8.16 2.07
CA THR A 403 9.91 6.74 1.76
C THR A 403 11.19 6.25 2.44
N LEU A 404 11.03 5.44 3.48
CA LEU A 404 12.13 4.89 4.28
C LEU A 404 12.31 3.39 4.02
N ASP A 405 12.05 2.94 2.78
CA ASP A 405 12.06 1.52 2.39
C ASP A 405 13.38 0.80 2.72
N SER A 406 14.50 1.53 2.72
CA SER A 406 15.81 1.02 3.13
C SER A 406 15.91 0.69 4.62
N LEU A 407 15.14 1.33 5.50
CA LEU A 407 15.14 1.07 6.97
C LEU A 407 14.34 -0.17 7.38
N TYR A 408 13.60 -0.70 6.41
CA TYR A 408 12.63 -1.76 6.55
C TYR A 408 13.07 -3.06 5.88
N SER A 409 14.11 -3.01 5.04
CA SER A 409 14.78 -4.16 4.45
C SER A 409 15.71 -4.80 5.48
N SER A 410 15.39 -6.02 5.92
CA SER A 410 16.20 -6.78 6.88
C SER A 410 17.34 -7.57 6.19
N GLY A 411 17.88 -7.05 5.08
CA GLY A 411 18.95 -7.69 4.31
C GLY A 411 20.30 -7.09 4.64
N GLU A 412 21.29 -7.96 4.85
CA GLU A 412 22.70 -7.70 5.21
C GLU A 412 23.52 -6.91 4.15
N GLU A 413 22.96 -5.87 3.53
CA GLU A 413 23.73 -4.89 2.74
C GLU A 413 23.98 -3.64 3.57
N GLU A 414 24.59 -3.83 4.73
CA GLU A 414 25.05 -2.77 5.61
C GLU A 414 26.47 -2.33 5.21
N MET A 415 26.61 -1.84 3.97
CA MET A 415 27.80 -1.12 3.53
C MET A 415 27.39 0.01 2.59
N ASN A 416 27.57 1.27 3.05
CA ASN A 416 27.34 2.54 2.34
C ASN A 416 25.90 3.11 2.25
N ALA A 417 25.01 2.84 3.22
CA ALA A 417 23.81 3.67 3.35
C ALA A 417 24.19 5.09 3.80
N LYS A 418 23.95 6.10 2.95
CA LYS A 418 24.05 7.53 3.33
C LYS A 418 23.18 7.79 4.56
N SER A 419 23.62 8.64 5.48
CA SER A 419 22.81 8.98 6.64
C SER A 419 21.49 9.61 6.19
N LEU A 420 20.40 9.46 6.96
CA LEU A 420 19.13 10.10 6.61
C LEU A 420 19.27 11.62 6.51
N GLN A 421 20.16 12.21 7.30
CA GLN A 421 20.54 13.61 7.17
C GLN A 421 21.10 13.92 5.77
N ASP A 422 22.04 13.13 5.27
CA ASP A 422 22.63 13.34 3.93
C ASP A 422 21.59 13.14 2.82
N MET A 423 20.67 12.19 2.99
CA MET A 423 19.57 11.99 2.03
C MET A 423 18.63 13.20 2.01
N LEU A 424 18.28 13.75 3.17
CA LEU A 424 17.43 14.94 3.26
C LEU A 424 18.10 16.17 2.64
N LEU A 425 19.39 16.39 2.90
CA LEU A 425 20.12 17.55 2.38
C LEU A 425 20.56 17.40 0.91
N ALA A 426 20.51 16.20 0.35
CA ALA A 426 20.72 15.98 -1.09
C ALA A 426 19.51 16.39 -1.93
N GLU A 427 18.33 16.50 -1.32
CA GLU A 427 17.12 16.95 -2.00
C GLU A 427 17.20 18.46 -2.26
N PRO A 428 17.11 18.92 -3.52
CA PRO A 428 17.26 20.34 -3.85
C PRO A 428 16.19 21.23 -3.21
N GLU A 429 15.05 20.64 -2.84
CA GLU A 429 13.92 21.31 -2.19
C GLU A 429 14.07 21.41 -0.66
N LEU A 430 15.11 20.85 -0.06
CA LEU A 430 15.32 20.81 1.39
C LEU A 430 16.72 21.34 1.73
N SER A 431 16.79 22.58 2.22
CA SER A 431 18.07 23.27 2.48
C SER A 431 18.33 23.59 3.95
N ARG A 432 17.26 23.81 4.75
CA ARG A 432 17.40 24.28 6.13
C ARG A 432 16.27 23.83 7.03
N LEU A 433 16.58 23.62 8.30
CA LEU A 433 15.62 23.26 9.33
C LEU A 433 14.86 24.50 9.84
N ALA A 434 13.55 24.36 9.99
CA ALA A 434 12.71 25.36 10.65
C ALA A 434 13.01 25.44 12.15
N ARG A 435 12.91 26.65 12.72
CA ARG A 435 12.92 26.84 14.17
C ARG A 435 11.50 26.88 14.68
N ILE A 436 11.08 25.88 15.45
CA ILE A 436 9.78 25.93 16.12
C ILE A 436 9.89 26.70 17.43
N ILE A 437 9.10 27.76 17.57
CA ILE A 437 8.84 28.43 18.85
C ILE A 437 7.42 28.05 19.25
N ARG A 438 7.26 27.08 20.15
CA ARG A 438 5.96 26.81 20.77
C ARG A 438 5.81 27.72 21.98
N SER A 439 4.75 28.54 22.02
CA SER A 439 4.41 29.34 23.20
C SER A 439 4.17 28.41 24.39
N HIS A 440 4.82 28.69 25.52
CA HIS A 440 4.71 27.92 26.76
C HIS A 440 3.35 27.99 27.42
#